data_AF-A0A757UKW6-F1
#
_entry.id   AF-A0A757UKW6-F1
#
_cell.length_a   1.000
_cell.length_b   1.000
_cell.length_c   1.000
_cell.angle_alpha   90.00
_cell.angle_beta   90.00
_cell.angle_gamma   90.00
#
_symmetry.space_group_name_H-M   'P 1'
#
loop_
_entity.id
_entity.type
_entity.pdbx_description
1 polymer ?
#
loop_
_entity_poly.entity_id
_entity_poly.type
_entity_poly.pdbx_seq_one_letter_code
_entity_poly.pdbx_strand_id
1 'polypeptide(L)'
;MFQISAGVFFDLDKIEKHDGTFVFYSNVDVFFSVENTSPCFKVNKISHDGVNCYVVNYILLTEKPERIEAGVVVRAGDEDYIQQFILLWEFYFDCVARVEKESVKKICTLSNFNKHHSKIALEVAPHLVEINRRVSFDDVSGFSAFIKDVVNLNRSAFKSLMAALKIISDSKESLSTNFDLTYSMLVYALESLSQRNDNYKSDWEDYDQKTRGELEPVFNHMSGEDVCKIKSILIEGKQFRLQKRFKDFILNNLEEDYFNETERYPIRYSFLSRALDNLYKIRSSFVHELKPLDAMISKAYNPIGDCLVLFGEPYFSYSGLLRLLRHVIINFCRKNYSQKRESVNWVMETSGVMVAEVSAQHWLWNADGFTAKSIAKWFGEYLNMLNLDKVTDLQSIMEKIEIIYDQSKKEYKNGLLNFYCLYNIIHNRDKSEWLEFANKRSSILVEDIYWYSCSPYLYSSFTNVPNAVADTKKLKDFLSCFDEYDKNKFKPNRLNLPAMTEVIMLACAANSFFRIGMYQDYILMGNKALREIASVKNVFDYIKERLSNSQLIQLDECLRLYRKKGG
;
A
#
# COMPACT_ATOMS: atom_id res chain seq x y z
N MET A 1 -4.00 0.58 -17.60
CA MET A 1 -4.34 -0.01 -18.91
C MET A 1 -3.99 0.89 -20.08
N PHE A 2 -4.02 2.23 -19.93
CA PHE A 2 -3.69 3.17 -21.00
C PHE A 2 -2.31 2.93 -21.65
N GLN A 3 -1.25 2.86 -20.84
CA GLN A 3 0.10 2.53 -21.32
C GLN A 3 0.21 1.13 -21.94
N ILE A 4 -0.48 0.15 -21.35
CA ILE A 4 -0.46 -1.23 -21.80
C ILE A 4 -1.08 -1.35 -23.20
N SER A 5 -2.12 -0.56 -23.45
CA SER A 5 -2.80 -0.46 -24.75
C SER A 5 -1.95 0.22 -25.83
N ALA A 6 -0.76 0.72 -25.51
CA ALA A 6 0.23 1.12 -26.52
C ALA A 6 0.87 -0.09 -27.21
N GLY A 7 0.77 -1.29 -26.62
CA GLY A 7 1.25 -2.56 -27.21
C GLY A 7 2.73 -2.84 -27.00
N VAL A 8 3.43 -2.07 -26.15
CA VAL A 8 4.88 -2.18 -25.94
C VAL A 8 5.26 -3.37 -25.05
N PHE A 9 4.32 -3.89 -24.24
CA PHE A 9 4.57 -4.95 -23.25
C PHE A 9 4.20 -6.36 -23.71
N PHE A 10 3.63 -6.50 -24.91
CA PHE A 10 3.15 -7.79 -25.42
C PHE A 10 4.06 -8.30 -26.54
N ASP A 11 4.20 -9.62 -26.62
CA ASP A 11 4.68 -10.26 -27.84
C ASP A 11 3.60 -10.11 -28.92
N LEU A 12 4.01 -9.72 -30.14
CA LEU A 12 3.10 -9.39 -31.24
C LEU A 12 2.09 -10.50 -31.55
N ASP A 13 2.48 -11.76 -31.31
CA ASP A 13 1.69 -12.95 -31.61
C ASP A 13 0.61 -13.27 -30.55
N LYS A 14 0.58 -12.53 -29.44
CA LYS A 14 -0.34 -12.74 -28.30
C LYS A 14 -1.32 -11.58 -28.07
N ILE A 15 -1.43 -10.63 -28.99
CA ILE A 15 -2.27 -9.43 -28.80
C ILE A 15 -3.72 -9.68 -29.24
N GLU A 16 -4.67 -9.42 -28.34
CA GLU A 16 -6.09 -9.25 -28.66
C GLU A 16 -6.46 -7.75 -28.72
N LYS A 17 -7.38 -7.41 -29.62
CA LYS A 17 -7.85 -6.04 -29.84
C LYS A 17 -9.34 -5.94 -29.51
N HIS A 18 -9.70 -4.96 -28.70
CA HIS A 18 -11.10 -4.68 -28.37
C HIS A 18 -11.44 -3.23 -28.66
N ASP A 19 -12.48 -3.02 -29.46
CA ASP A 19 -13.00 -1.68 -29.71
C ASP A 19 -13.79 -1.17 -28.49
N GLY A 20 -13.53 0.08 -28.13
CA GLY A 20 -14.20 0.74 -27.03
C GLY A 20 -14.61 2.16 -27.39
N THR A 21 -15.67 2.62 -26.75
CA THR A 21 -16.15 4.00 -26.85
C THR A 21 -16.57 4.47 -25.46
N PHE A 22 -16.16 5.68 -25.08
CA PHE A 22 -16.67 6.32 -23.88
C PHE A 22 -16.93 7.81 -24.11
N VAL A 23 -17.69 8.40 -23.19
CA VAL A 23 -18.04 9.82 -23.19
C VAL A 23 -17.46 10.47 -21.94
N PHE A 24 -16.93 11.67 -22.08
CA PHE A 24 -16.57 12.52 -20.94
C PHE A 24 -16.91 13.98 -21.22
N TYR A 25 -16.95 14.76 -20.16
CA TYR A 25 -17.29 16.18 -20.18
C TYR A 25 -16.09 16.99 -19.69
N SER A 26 -15.88 18.18 -20.27
CA SER A 26 -14.83 19.10 -19.82
C SER A 26 -15.21 20.57 -19.99
N ASN A 27 -14.65 21.43 -19.15
CA ASN A 27 -14.88 22.88 -19.22
C ASN A 27 -14.06 23.58 -20.32
N VAL A 28 -13.09 22.91 -20.95
CA VAL A 28 -12.34 23.48 -22.08
C VAL A 28 -13.00 23.17 -23.43
N ASP A 29 -12.78 24.06 -24.40
CA ASP A 29 -13.21 23.91 -25.78
C ASP A 29 -12.02 23.53 -26.67
N VAL A 30 -11.97 22.25 -27.06
CA VAL A 30 -11.01 21.69 -28.02
C VAL A 30 -11.73 21.55 -29.36
N PHE A 31 -11.45 22.48 -30.28
CA PHE A 31 -12.07 22.50 -31.61
C PHE A 31 -11.40 21.51 -32.59
N PHE A 32 -10.11 21.25 -32.40
CA PHE A 32 -9.32 20.39 -33.29
C PHE A 32 -9.51 18.90 -32.94
N SER A 33 -9.43 18.03 -33.94
CA SER A 33 -9.44 16.57 -33.73
C SER A 33 -8.22 16.15 -32.93
N VAL A 34 -8.42 15.40 -31.85
CA VAL A 34 -7.33 14.82 -31.06
C VAL A 34 -7.31 13.32 -31.33
N GLU A 35 -6.21 12.83 -31.88
CA GLU A 35 -6.04 11.41 -32.20
C GLU A 35 -4.61 10.95 -31.93
N ASN A 36 -4.47 9.65 -31.66
CA ASN A 36 -3.17 9.03 -31.44
C ASN A 36 -3.20 7.60 -31.99
N THR A 37 -2.05 7.10 -32.42
CA THR A 37 -1.92 5.75 -33.01
C THR A 37 -1.55 4.69 -31.98
N SER A 38 -0.83 5.05 -30.92
CA SER A 38 -0.38 4.13 -29.88
C SER A 38 -0.27 4.85 -28.53
N PRO A 39 -1.19 4.61 -27.57
CA PRO A 39 -2.43 3.84 -27.72
C PRO A 39 -3.37 4.47 -28.74
N CYS A 40 -4.13 3.64 -29.46
CA CYS A 40 -5.01 4.12 -30.52
C CYS A 40 -6.28 4.74 -29.94
N PHE A 41 -6.50 6.04 -30.21
CA PHE A 41 -7.76 6.70 -29.88
C PHE A 41 -8.05 7.88 -30.82
N LYS A 42 -9.33 8.26 -30.89
CA LYS A 42 -9.82 9.47 -31.56
C LYS A 42 -10.91 10.13 -30.74
N VAL A 43 -10.74 11.42 -30.47
CA VAL A 43 -11.66 12.26 -29.69
C VAL A 43 -12.44 13.17 -30.63
N ASN A 44 -13.76 13.15 -30.52
CA ASN A 44 -14.66 14.04 -31.26
C ASN A 44 -15.55 14.82 -30.29
N LYS A 45 -15.69 16.12 -30.52
CA LYS A 45 -16.64 16.97 -29.79
C LYS A 45 -18.06 16.78 -30.35
N ILE A 46 -19.05 16.58 -29.47
CA ILE A 46 -20.45 16.35 -29.86
C ILE A 46 -21.38 17.53 -29.56
N SER A 47 -21.23 18.18 -28.40
CA SER A 47 -22.17 19.24 -27.98
C SER A 47 -21.48 20.39 -27.23
N HIS A 48 -22.11 21.56 -27.29
CA HIS A 48 -21.70 22.79 -26.61
C HIS A 48 -22.87 23.35 -25.79
N ASP A 49 -22.90 23.03 -24.50
CA ASP A 49 -23.90 23.52 -23.54
C ASP A 49 -23.23 23.90 -22.21
N GLY A 50 -22.38 24.93 -22.27
CA GLY A 50 -21.51 25.38 -21.18
C GLY A 50 -20.33 24.43 -20.92
N VAL A 51 -20.62 23.16 -20.63
CA VAL A 51 -19.63 22.09 -20.52
C VAL A 51 -19.62 21.29 -21.83
N ASN A 52 -18.43 21.12 -22.41
CA ASN A 52 -18.24 20.44 -23.69
C ASN A 52 -18.29 18.91 -23.50
N CYS A 53 -18.96 18.23 -24.42
CA CYS A 53 -19.06 16.76 -24.44
C CYS A 53 -18.14 16.18 -25.52
N TYR A 54 -17.34 15.20 -25.13
CA TYR A 54 -16.37 14.53 -25.98
C TYR A 54 -16.64 13.02 -26.01
N VAL A 55 -16.61 12.45 -27.20
CA VAL A 55 -16.66 11.00 -27.41
C VAL A 55 -15.31 10.52 -27.87
N VAL A 56 -14.79 9.52 -27.18
CA VAL A 56 -13.50 8.91 -27.44
C VAL A 56 -13.74 7.50 -27.94
N ASN A 57 -13.33 7.24 -29.18
CA ASN A 57 -13.20 5.88 -29.71
C ASN A 57 -11.76 5.43 -29.48
N TYR A 58 -11.56 4.23 -28.95
CA TYR A 58 -10.23 3.70 -28.63
C TYR A 58 -10.14 2.20 -28.92
N ILE A 59 -8.92 1.71 -29.08
CA ILE A 59 -8.63 0.28 -29.19
C ILE A 59 -7.87 -0.14 -27.94
N LEU A 60 -8.48 -1.01 -27.14
CA LEU A 60 -7.85 -1.65 -25.99
C LEU A 60 -7.04 -2.86 -26.47
N LEU A 61 -5.77 -2.94 -26.06
CA LEU A 61 -4.92 -4.11 -26.32
C LEU A 61 -4.75 -4.92 -25.04
N THR A 62 -4.96 -6.23 -25.14
CA THR A 62 -4.82 -7.21 -24.05
C THR A 62 -3.98 -8.40 -24.53
N GLU A 63 -3.45 -9.20 -23.60
CA GLU A 63 -2.75 -10.43 -23.94
C GLU A 63 -3.71 -11.62 -23.95
N LYS A 64 -3.56 -12.50 -24.94
CA LYS A 64 -4.25 -13.79 -25.01
C LYS A 64 -3.74 -14.71 -23.89
N PRO A 65 -4.58 -15.17 -22.95
CA PRO A 65 -4.15 -16.07 -21.89
C PRO A 65 -3.58 -17.39 -22.45
N GLU A 66 -2.49 -17.89 -21.85
CA GLU A 66 -1.87 -19.17 -22.27
C GLU A 66 -2.76 -20.39 -22.01
N ARG A 67 -3.70 -20.29 -21.07
CA ARG A 67 -4.74 -21.28 -20.77
C ARG A 67 -6.10 -20.60 -20.70
N ILE A 68 -6.75 -20.49 -21.84
CA ILE A 68 -8.19 -20.21 -21.91
C ILE A 68 -8.88 -21.56 -22.03
N GLU A 69 -9.70 -21.93 -21.04
CA GLU A 69 -10.77 -22.90 -21.30
C GLU A 69 -11.57 -22.37 -22.51
N ALA A 70 -11.71 -23.18 -23.56
CA ALA A 70 -12.29 -22.76 -24.83
C ALA A 70 -13.56 -21.90 -24.61
N GLY A 71 -13.51 -20.61 -24.95
CA GLY A 71 -14.65 -19.69 -24.88
C GLY A 71 -14.54 -18.49 -23.94
N VAL A 72 -13.46 -18.31 -23.16
CA VAL A 72 -13.32 -17.13 -22.28
C VAL A 72 -12.57 -15.98 -22.97
N VAL A 73 -13.30 -14.95 -23.39
CA VAL A 73 -12.74 -13.65 -23.80
C VAL A 73 -12.62 -12.76 -22.57
N VAL A 74 -11.41 -12.41 -22.15
CA VAL A 74 -11.20 -11.49 -21.02
C VAL A 74 -11.13 -10.06 -21.54
N ARG A 75 -12.28 -9.40 -21.65
CA ARG A 75 -12.32 -7.93 -21.77
C ARG A 75 -12.23 -7.34 -20.36
N ALA A 76 -11.03 -6.94 -19.95
CA ALA A 76 -10.78 -6.29 -18.67
C ALA A 76 -9.93 -5.03 -18.86
N GLY A 77 -10.21 -4.00 -18.05
CA GLY A 77 -9.38 -2.81 -17.99
C GLY A 77 -9.90 -1.56 -18.72
N ASP A 78 -11.12 -1.59 -19.25
CA ASP A 78 -11.75 -0.39 -19.84
C ASP A 78 -11.86 0.76 -18.83
N GLU A 79 -12.31 0.49 -17.61
CA GLU A 79 -12.43 1.50 -16.55
C GLU A 79 -11.08 2.16 -16.24
N ASP A 80 -10.02 1.35 -16.09
CA ASP A 80 -8.67 1.84 -15.85
C ASP A 80 -8.14 2.66 -17.04
N TYR A 81 -8.48 2.28 -18.28
CA TYR A 81 -8.12 3.04 -19.47
C TYR A 81 -8.80 4.39 -19.49
N ILE A 82 -10.13 4.42 -19.30
CA ILE A 82 -10.96 5.62 -19.30
C ILE A 82 -10.48 6.59 -18.22
N GLN A 83 -10.28 6.10 -17.00
CA GLN A 83 -9.81 6.92 -15.88
C GLN A 83 -8.43 7.54 -16.18
N GLN A 84 -7.48 6.73 -16.66
CA GLN A 84 -6.13 7.20 -16.99
C GLN A 84 -6.14 8.22 -18.13
N PHE A 85 -6.99 8.02 -19.15
CA PHE A 85 -7.18 9.00 -20.22
C PHE A 85 -7.69 10.34 -19.69
N ILE A 86 -8.76 10.32 -18.88
CA ILE A 86 -9.36 11.54 -18.34
C ILE A 86 -8.35 12.29 -17.46
N LEU A 87 -7.56 11.58 -16.63
CA LEU A 87 -6.50 12.21 -15.83
C LEU A 87 -5.44 12.90 -16.70
N LEU A 88 -5.02 12.28 -17.80
CA LEU A 88 -4.04 12.86 -18.72
C LEU A 88 -4.60 14.10 -19.43
N TRP A 89 -5.84 14.02 -19.91
CA TRP A 89 -6.54 15.15 -20.53
C TRP A 89 -6.66 16.32 -19.56
N GLU A 90 -7.17 16.04 -18.36
CA GLU A 90 -7.42 17.03 -17.32
C GLU A 90 -6.14 17.73 -16.86
N PHE A 91 -5.06 16.95 -16.69
CA PHE A 91 -3.76 17.46 -16.31
C PHE A 91 -3.14 18.33 -17.41
N TYR A 92 -3.07 17.81 -18.64
CA TYR A 92 -2.33 18.48 -19.71
C TYR A 92 -2.98 19.81 -20.10
N PHE A 93 -4.29 19.78 -20.29
CA PHE A 93 -5.05 20.98 -20.62
C PHE A 93 -5.36 21.83 -19.39
N ASP A 94 -4.85 21.55 -18.19
CA ASP A 94 -5.10 22.35 -16.98
C ASP A 94 -6.59 22.75 -16.83
N CYS A 95 -7.44 21.71 -16.81
CA CYS A 95 -8.89 21.84 -16.86
C CYS A 95 -9.57 20.90 -15.85
N VAL A 96 -10.89 20.83 -15.91
CA VAL A 96 -11.72 19.86 -15.21
C VAL A 96 -12.34 18.94 -16.26
N ALA A 97 -12.18 17.62 -16.09
CA ALA A 97 -12.78 16.62 -16.95
C ALA A 97 -13.33 15.45 -16.14
N ARG A 98 -14.58 15.04 -16.37
CA ARG A 98 -15.25 13.95 -15.64
C ARG A 98 -16.18 13.17 -16.55
N VAL A 99 -16.54 11.96 -16.14
CA VAL A 99 -17.53 11.14 -16.85
C VAL A 99 -18.93 11.74 -16.66
N GLU A 100 -19.23 12.31 -15.49
CA GLU A 100 -20.51 12.97 -15.22
C GLU A 100 -20.44 14.48 -15.49
N LYS A 101 -21.41 15.00 -16.27
CA LYS A 101 -21.52 16.43 -16.59
C LYS A 101 -21.71 17.28 -15.34
N GLU A 102 -22.49 16.78 -14.39
CA GLU A 102 -22.80 17.42 -13.11
C GLU A 102 -21.55 17.62 -12.25
N SER A 103 -20.60 16.68 -12.29
CA SER A 103 -19.34 16.79 -11.56
C SER A 103 -18.49 17.95 -12.07
N VAL A 104 -18.38 18.09 -13.40
CA VAL A 104 -17.69 19.24 -14.02
C VAL A 104 -18.39 20.54 -13.66
N LYS A 105 -19.72 20.58 -13.78
CA LYS A 105 -20.51 21.75 -13.38
C LYS A 105 -20.22 22.11 -11.94
N LYS A 106 -20.35 21.17 -11.00
CA LYS A 106 -20.15 21.38 -9.55
C LYS A 106 -18.80 22.00 -9.22
N ILE A 107 -17.72 21.50 -9.83
CA ILE A 107 -16.36 22.01 -9.60
C ILE A 107 -16.20 23.42 -10.22
N CYS A 108 -16.79 23.64 -11.39
CA CYS A 108 -16.78 24.92 -12.09
C CYS A 108 -17.86 25.91 -11.61
N THR A 109 -18.77 25.52 -10.70
CA THR A 109 -19.92 26.36 -10.32
C THR A 109 -19.47 27.62 -9.60
N LEU A 110 -20.11 28.73 -9.98
CA LEU A 110 -19.83 30.08 -9.48
C LEU A 110 -20.66 30.49 -8.24
N SER A 111 -21.48 29.60 -7.67
CA SER A 111 -22.47 29.96 -6.65
C SER A 111 -22.42 29.09 -5.38
N ASN A 112 -22.28 29.79 -4.24
CA ASN A 112 -22.06 29.33 -2.87
C ASN A 112 -23.10 28.35 -2.29
N PHE A 113 -22.61 27.38 -1.51
CA PHE A 113 -23.31 26.87 -0.33
C PHE A 113 -22.41 27.05 0.91
N ASN A 114 -22.86 27.91 1.84
CA ASN A 114 -22.32 28.26 3.16
C ASN A 114 -21.33 29.44 3.29
N LYS A 115 -21.80 30.49 3.99
CA LYS A 115 -21.09 31.74 4.34
C LYS A 115 -19.96 31.59 5.36
N HIS A 116 -19.76 30.40 5.95
CA HIS A 116 -18.85 30.27 7.08
C HIS A 116 -17.46 29.70 6.74
N HIS A 117 -17.26 28.92 5.66
CA HIS A 117 -15.92 28.34 5.41
C HIS A 117 -15.52 28.00 3.94
N SER A 118 -16.36 28.12 2.92
CA SER A 118 -15.97 27.72 1.54
C SER A 118 -15.63 28.92 0.65
N LYS A 119 -14.41 28.97 0.12
CA LYS A 119 -14.06 29.85 -1.00
C LYS A 119 -14.56 29.27 -2.31
N ILE A 120 -14.90 30.13 -3.25
CA ILE A 120 -15.28 29.69 -4.60
C ILE A 120 -14.00 29.29 -5.35
N ALA A 121 -14.03 28.19 -6.09
CA ALA A 121 -12.87 27.72 -6.86
C ALA A 121 -12.33 28.80 -7.82
N LEU A 122 -13.20 29.68 -8.34
CA LEU A 122 -12.83 30.84 -9.16
C LEU A 122 -11.92 31.83 -8.43
N GLU A 123 -12.11 32.04 -7.12
CA GLU A 123 -11.30 32.98 -6.32
C GLU A 123 -9.88 32.46 -6.07
N VAL A 124 -9.66 31.15 -6.25
CA VAL A 124 -8.40 30.48 -5.92
C VAL A 124 -7.64 30.04 -7.16
N ALA A 125 -8.36 29.55 -8.18
CA ALA A 125 -7.82 28.97 -9.39
C ALA A 125 -8.66 29.36 -10.63
N PRO A 126 -8.71 30.66 -10.99
CA PRO A 126 -9.64 31.15 -12.03
C PRO A 126 -9.42 30.47 -13.38
N HIS A 127 -8.16 30.25 -13.78
CA HIS A 127 -7.83 29.60 -15.04
C HIS A 127 -8.36 28.16 -15.12
N LEU A 128 -8.28 27.39 -14.03
CA LEU A 128 -8.68 25.99 -13.97
C LEU A 128 -10.19 25.80 -14.24
N VAL A 129 -11.02 26.68 -13.67
CA VAL A 129 -12.49 26.54 -13.66
C VAL A 129 -13.21 27.33 -14.74
N GLU A 130 -12.47 28.12 -15.52
CA GLU A 130 -13.01 28.90 -16.64
C GLU A 130 -13.79 28.01 -17.62
N ILE A 131 -15.01 28.42 -17.95
CA ILE A 131 -15.91 27.66 -18.83
C ILE A 131 -15.69 28.09 -20.29
N ASN A 132 -15.60 27.12 -21.18
CA ASN A 132 -15.34 27.29 -22.62
C ASN A 132 -14.02 27.98 -22.94
N ARG A 133 -12.99 27.77 -22.11
CA ARG A 133 -11.64 28.23 -22.42
C ARG A 133 -11.15 27.51 -23.68
N ARG A 134 -10.76 28.28 -24.69
CA ARG A 134 -10.33 27.76 -25.99
C ARG A 134 -8.94 27.16 -25.89
N VAL A 135 -8.77 25.98 -26.47
CA VAL A 135 -7.49 25.28 -26.59
C VAL A 135 -6.91 25.53 -27.99
N SER A 136 -5.63 25.89 -28.05
CA SER A 136 -4.96 26.18 -29.32
C SER A 136 -4.58 24.90 -30.08
N PHE A 137 -4.21 25.03 -31.35
CA PHE A 137 -3.69 23.91 -32.13
C PHE A 137 -2.34 23.41 -31.59
N ASP A 138 -1.51 24.32 -31.10
CA ASP A 138 -0.21 24.00 -30.50
C ASP A 138 -0.39 23.19 -29.21
N ASP A 139 -1.40 23.52 -28.40
CA ASP A 139 -1.76 22.74 -27.22
C ASP A 139 -2.14 21.30 -27.59
N VAL A 140 -2.97 21.10 -28.63
CA VAL A 140 -3.40 19.77 -29.08
C VAL A 140 -2.21 18.96 -29.63
N SER A 141 -1.33 19.60 -30.39
CA SER A 141 -0.10 18.98 -30.88
C SER A 141 0.82 18.58 -29.72
N GLY A 142 0.97 19.46 -28.73
CA GLY A 142 1.74 19.18 -27.52
C GLY A 142 1.12 18.09 -26.65
N PHE A 143 -0.20 17.94 -26.62
CA PHE A 143 -0.87 16.84 -25.90
C PHE A 143 -0.48 15.50 -26.51
N SER A 144 -0.46 15.41 -27.84
CA SER A 144 -0.05 14.20 -28.56
C SER A 144 1.42 13.86 -28.26
N ALA A 145 2.30 14.86 -28.22
CA ALA A 145 3.70 14.67 -27.81
C ALA A 145 3.81 14.22 -26.34
N PHE A 146 3.03 14.82 -25.44
CA PHE A 146 3.00 14.43 -24.04
C PHE A 146 2.53 12.98 -23.84
N ILE A 147 1.48 12.54 -24.55
CA ILE A 147 1.03 11.14 -24.51
C ILE A 147 2.16 10.21 -24.95
N LYS A 148 2.92 10.57 -25.99
CA LYS A 148 4.08 9.80 -26.43
C LYS A 148 5.13 9.70 -25.32
N ASP A 149 5.43 10.77 -24.60
CA ASP A 149 6.38 10.73 -23.49
C ASP A 149 5.88 9.83 -22.36
N VAL A 150 4.60 9.96 -21.99
CA VAL A 150 3.96 9.17 -20.92
C VAL A 150 3.96 7.68 -21.22
N VAL A 151 3.65 7.27 -22.45
CA VAL A 151 3.55 5.84 -22.78
C VAL A 151 4.91 5.15 -22.79
N ASN A 152 5.98 5.91 -23.03
CA ASN A 152 7.35 5.43 -23.05
C ASN A 152 8.07 5.49 -21.69
N LEU A 153 7.36 5.81 -20.61
CA LEU A 153 7.91 5.67 -19.26
C LEU A 153 8.10 4.19 -18.91
N ASN A 154 9.04 3.90 -18.01
CA ASN A 154 9.05 2.57 -17.37
C ASN A 154 7.77 2.34 -16.55
N ARG A 155 7.40 1.07 -16.26
CA ARG A 155 6.10 0.77 -15.63
C ARG A 155 5.96 1.41 -14.24
N SER A 156 7.04 1.45 -13.46
CA SER A 156 7.03 2.05 -12.12
C SER A 156 6.84 3.57 -12.14
N ALA A 157 7.47 4.27 -13.08
CA ALA A 157 7.32 5.70 -13.29
C ALA A 157 5.92 6.03 -13.81
N PHE A 158 5.39 5.25 -14.77
CA PHE A 158 4.00 5.41 -15.23
C PHE A 158 2.99 5.27 -14.09
N LYS A 159 3.13 4.24 -13.24
CA LYS A 159 2.26 4.06 -12.06
C LYS A 159 2.36 5.25 -11.09
N SER A 160 3.58 5.73 -10.86
CA SER A 160 3.83 6.87 -9.97
C SER A 160 3.24 8.16 -10.54
N LEU A 161 3.32 8.36 -11.86
CA LEU A 161 2.67 9.44 -12.58
C LEU A 161 1.15 9.38 -12.44
N MET A 162 0.52 8.25 -12.77
CA MET A 162 -0.95 8.12 -12.66
C MET A 162 -1.45 8.37 -11.24
N ALA A 163 -0.72 7.89 -10.22
CA ALA A 163 -1.04 8.17 -8.83
C ALA A 163 -0.96 9.67 -8.50
N ALA A 164 0.07 10.37 -8.98
CA ALA A 164 0.21 11.81 -8.80
C ALA A 164 -0.91 12.58 -9.53
N LEU A 165 -1.22 12.23 -10.78
CA LEU A 165 -2.31 12.86 -11.54
C LEU A 165 -3.67 12.64 -10.86
N LYS A 166 -3.90 11.46 -10.29
CA LYS A 166 -5.12 11.18 -9.51
C LYS A 166 -5.24 12.10 -8.30
N ILE A 167 -4.17 12.29 -7.52
CA ILE A 167 -4.15 13.20 -6.37
C ILE A 167 -4.41 14.66 -6.80
N ILE A 168 -3.85 15.09 -7.94
CA ILE A 168 -4.10 16.42 -8.49
C ILE A 168 -5.58 16.57 -8.86
N SER A 169 -6.17 15.58 -9.55
CA SER A 169 -7.59 15.58 -9.90
C SER A 169 -8.50 15.63 -8.67
N ASP A 170 -8.17 14.87 -7.63
CA ASP A 170 -8.92 14.86 -6.36
C ASP A 170 -8.81 16.20 -5.61
N SER A 171 -7.67 16.89 -5.74
CA SER A 171 -7.48 18.24 -5.18
C SER A 171 -8.37 19.28 -5.85
N LYS A 172 -8.68 19.12 -7.14
CA LYS A 172 -9.57 20.04 -7.86
C LYS A 172 -11.03 19.84 -7.43
N GLU A 173 -11.40 18.59 -7.18
CA GLU A 173 -12.74 18.24 -6.69
C GLU A 173 -12.98 18.77 -5.26
N SER A 174 -11.97 18.68 -4.40
CA SER A 174 -12.07 19.10 -3.00
C SER A 174 -11.82 20.61 -2.79
N LEU A 175 -11.48 21.36 -3.85
CA LEU A 175 -11.06 22.77 -3.75
C LEU A 175 -12.12 23.66 -3.10
N SER A 176 -13.39 23.41 -3.42
CA SER A 176 -14.53 24.16 -2.86
C SER A 176 -14.85 23.80 -1.41
N THR A 177 -14.38 22.66 -0.90
CA THR A 177 -14.75 22.14 0.42
C THR A 177 -13.64 22.29 1.46
N ASN A 178 -12.37 22.10 1.08
CA ASN A 178 -11.24 22.16 2.01
C ASN A 178 -9.95 22.62 1.33
N PHE A 179 -9.69 23.93 1.36
CA PHE A 179 -8.48 24.52 0.78
C PHE A 179 -7.19 23.90 1.33
N ASP A 180 -7.10 23.72 2.66
CA ASP A 180 -5.87 23.28 3.32
C ASP A 180 -5.45 21.87 2.88
N LEU A 181 -6.44 20.97 2.78
CA LEU A 181 -6.27 19.63 2.25
C LEU A 181 -5.82 19.69 0.79
N THR A 182 -6.51 20.48 -0.04
CA THR A 182 -6.24 20.51 -1.49
C THR A 182 -4.87 21.08 -1.82
N TYR A 183 -4.42 22.09 -1.07
CA TYR A 183 -3.07 22.64 -1.20
C TYR A 183 -2.02 21.59 -0.83
N SER A 184 -2.25 20.85 0.26
CA SER A 184 -1.36 19.78 0.70
C SER A 184 -1.33 18.59 -0.28
N MET A 185 -2.45 18.26 -0.92
CA MET A 185 -2.55 17.21 -1.93
C MET A 185 -1.63 17.47 -3.13
N LEU A 186 -1.52 18.71 -3.59
CA LEU A 186 -0.59 19.08 -4.65
C LEU A 186 0.87 18.82 -4.26
N VAL A 187 1.23 19.08 -2.99
CA VAL A 187 2.57 18.76 -2.47
C VAL A 187 2.80 17.24 -2.42
N TYR A 188 1.81 16.47 -1.97
CA TYR A 188 1.92 15.00 -1.94
C TYR A 188 2.12 14.40 -3.33
N ALA A 189 1.49 14.96 -4.37
CA ALA A 189 1.67 14.50 -5.74
C ALA A 189 3.14 14.63 -6.18
N LEU A 190 3.79 15.77 -5.89
CA LEU A 190 5.22 15.99 -6.15
C LEU A 190 6.13 15.11 -5.29
N GLU A 191 5.84 14.97 -4.00
CA GLU A 191 6.62 14.09 -3.10
C GLU A 191 6.55 12.62 -3.52
N SER A 192 5.37 12.15 -3.94
CA SER A 192 5.21 10.78 -4.42
C SER A 192 6.04 10.52 -5.68
N LEU A 193 6.16 11.51 -6.57
CA LEU A 193 6.99 11.42 -7.77
C LEU A 193 8.48 11.44 -7.45
N SER A 194 8.93 12.34 -6.57
CA SER A 194 10.34 12.46 -6.18
C SER A 194 10.83 11.21 -5.44
N GLN A 195 10.00 10.63 -4.56
CA GLN A 195 10.41 9.50 -3.73
C GLN A 195 10.69 8.20 -4.49
N ARG A 196 10.14 8.01 -5.69
CA ARG A 196 10.18 6.73 -6.41
C ARG A 196 11.14 6.71 -7.60
N ASN A 197 11.68 7.86 -8.02
CA ASN A 197 12.33 7.99 -9.33
C ASN A 197 13.64 8.82 -9.35
N ASP A 198 14.39 8.89 -8.25
CA ASP A 198 15.70 9.57 -8.25
C ASP A 198 16.85 8.73 -7.67
N ASN A 199 18.08 9.19 -7.97
CA ASN A 199 19.36 8.63 -7.48
C ASN A 199 19.97 9.51 -6.37
N TYR A 200 19.15 10.06 -5.48
CA TYR A 200 19.55 11.13 -4.55
C TYR A 200 20.59 10.74 -3.49
N LYS A 201 21.60 11.61 -3.30
CA LYS A 201 22.62 11.61 -2.23
C LYS A 201 22.64 12.97 -1.51
N SER A 202 22.73 12.98 -0.18
CA SER A 202 22.78 14.21 0.64
C SER A 202 24.21 14.55 1.07
N ASP A 203 24.54 15.84 1.20
CA ASP A 203 25.81 16.34 1.75
C ASP A 203 25.60 17.17 3.02
N TRP A 204 26.68 17.42 3.79
CA TRP A 204 26.61 18.16 5.06
C TRP A 204 26.29 19.65 4.87
N GLU A 205 26.79 20.25 3.79
CA GLU A 205 26.61 21.68 3.51
C GLU A 205 25.14 22.07 3.29
N ASP A 206 24.31 21.07 3.02
CA ASP A 206 22.89 21.22 2.81
C ASP A 206 22.08 21.32 4.11
N TYR A 207 22.67 20.96 5.25
CA TYR A 207 21.98 20.92 6.53
C TYR A 207 21.67 22.35 7.03
N ASP A 208 20.59 22.48 7.82
CA ASP A 208 20.06 23.79 8.26
C ASP A 208 21.17 24.70 8.80
N GLN A 209 21.35 25.88 8.20
CA GLN A 209 22.49 26.76 8.48
C GLN A 209 22.57 27.17 9.95
N LYS A 210 21.42 27.38 10.60
CA LYS A 210 21.37 27.72 12.02
C LYS A 210 21.88 26.55 12.86
N THR A 211 21.37 25.35 12.59
CA THR A 211 21.78 24.13 13.30
C THR A 211 23.23 23.76 13.01
N ARG A 212 23.73 23.96 11.78
CA ARG A 212 25.16 23.80 11.45
C ARG A 212 26.03 24.77 12.23
N GLY A 213 25.64 26.06 12.28
CA GLY A 213 26.37 27.09 13.02
C GLY A 213 26.39 26.84 14.53
N GLU A 214 25.37 26.20 15.09
CA GLU A 214 25.33 25.78 16.50
C GLU A 214 26.18 24.52 16.76
N LEU A 215 26.25 23.58 15.80
CA LEU A 215 26.98 22.32 15.94
C LEU A 215 28.47 22.42 15.60
N GLU A 216 28.88 23.32 14.70
CA GLU A 216 30.29 23.49 14.32
C GLU A 216 31.23 23.81 15.50
N PRO A 217 30.87 24.73 16.42
CA PRO A 217 31.65 24.97 17.63
C PRO A 217 31.79 23.71 18.49
N VAL A 218 30.75 22.87 18.55
CA VAL A 218 30.77 21.62 19.31
C VAL A 218 31.68 20.59 18.63
N PHE A 219 31.64 20.51 17.31
CA PHE A 219 32.48 19.60 16.52
C PHE A 219 33.98 19.93 16.61
N ASN A 220 34.35 21.18 16.86
CA ASN A 220 35.75 21.58 17.08
C ASN A 220 36.38 20.90 18.31
N HIS A 221 35.58 20.36 19.22
CA HIS A 221 36.04 19.68 20.44
C HIS A 221 35.95 18.14 20.35
N MET A 222 35.62 17.59 19.18
CA MET A 222 35.44 16.15 18.97
C MET A 222 36.47 15.59 17.99
N SER A 223 36.64 14.26 17.97
CA SER A 223 37.51 13.61 16.99
C SER A 223 36.90 13.71 15.59
N GLY A 224 37.74 13.86 14.55
CA GLY A 224 37.25 13.98 13.17
C GLY A 224 36.44 12.77 12.70
N GLU A 225 36.73 11.57 13.23
CA GLU A 225 35.98 10.35 12.93
C GLU A 225 34.56 10.38 13.53
N ASP A 226 34.42 10.85 14.77
CA ASP A 226 33.12 10.99 15.42
C ASP A 226 32.29 12.10 14.79
N VAL A 227 32.92 13.21 14.40
CA VAL A 227 32.25 14.29 13.65
C VAL A 227 31.71 13.77 12.32
N CYS A 228 32.48 12.99 11.57
CA CYS A 228 32.01 12.37 10.32
C CYS A 228 30.83 11.41 10.56
N LYS A 229 30.89 10.58 11.61
CA LYS A 229 29.79 9.67 11.98
C LYS A 229 28.53 10.42 12.40
N ILE A 230 28.65 11.50 13.18
CA ILE A 230 27.50 12.30 13.61
C ILE A 230 26.89 13.04 12.41
N LYS A 231 27.73 13.66 11.57
CA LYS A 231 27.28 14.30 10.33
C LYS A 231 26.54 13.29 9.44
N SER A 232 27.08 12.09 9.24
CA SER A 232 26.41 11.06 8.44
C SER A 232 25.06 10.65 9.04
N ILE A 233 24.97 10.42 10.35
CA ILE A 233 23.71 10.08 11.04
C ILE A 233 22.65 11.18 10.89
N LEU A 234 23.05 12.45 11.05
CA LEU A 234 22.15 13.60 10.92
C LEU A 234 21.66 13.79 9.48
N ILE A 235 22.56 13.64 8.51
CA ILE A 235 22.26 13.72 7.07
C ILE A 235 21.39 12.53 6.61
N GLU A 236 21.56 11.36 7.21
CA GLU A 236 20.70 10.18 7.03
C GLU A 236 19.33 10.33 7.71
N GLY A 237 19.13 11.39 8.50
CA GLY A 237 17.85 11.75 9.09
C GLY A 237 16.74 11.80 8.04
N LYS A 238 15.72 10.95 8.23
CA LYS A 238 14.66 10.68 7.25
C LYS A 238 13.96 11.95 6.74
N GLN A 239 13.69 12.93 7.62
CA GLN A 239 12.98 14.16 7.25
C GLN A 239 13.82 15.10 6.37
N PHE A 240 15.10 15.28 6.72
CA PHE A 240 16.03 16.12 5.97
C PHE A 240 16.24 15.58 4.54
N ARG A 241 16.48 14.26 4.45
CA ARG A 241 16.62 13.56 3.18
C ARG A 241 15.41 13.77 2.27
N LEU A 242 14.19 13.76 2.82
CA LEU A 242 12.95 13.91 2.05
C LEU A 242 12.75 15.35 1.55
N GLN A 243 13.02 16.36 2.37
CA GLN A 243 12.86 17.77 1.98
C GLN A 243 13.83 18.15 0.85
N LYS A 244 15.12 17.82 0.99
CA LYS A 244 16.10 18.15 -0.04
C LYS A 244 15.83 17.38 -1.33
N ARG A 245 15.52 16.08 -1.23
CA ARG A 245 15.11 15.25 -2.36
C ARG A 245 13.92 15.87 -3.13
N PHE A 246 12.91 16.35 -2.41
CA PHE A 246 11.78 17.06 -3.00
C PHE A 246 12.20 18.33 -3.75
N LYS A 247 13.05 19.16 -3.15
CA LYS A 247 13.56 20.39 -3.79
C LYS A 247 14.39 20.10 -5.03
N ASP A 248 15.35 19.20 -4.92
CA ASP A 248 16.26 18.85 -6.02
C ASP A 248 15.49 18.24 -7.19
N PHE A 249 14.49 17.39 -6.90
CA PHE A 249 13.60 16.85 -7.93
C PHE A 249 12.88 17.97 -8.70
N ILE A 250 12.33 18.97 -8.00
CA ILE A 250 11.64 20.10 -8.64
C ILE A 250 12.63 20.94 -9.46
N LEU A 251 13.76 21.33 -8.87
CA LEU A 251 14.76 22.16 -9.53
C LEU A 251 15.33 21.49 -10.78
N ASN A 252 15.58 20.17 -10.73
CA ASN A 252 16.06 19.40 -11.89
C ASN A 252 15.05 19.29 -13.03
N ASN A 253 13.77 19.54 -12.78
CA ASN A 253 12.71 19.48 -13.79
C ASN A 253 12.14 20.86 -14.16
N LEU A 254 12.64 21.93 -13.55
CA LEU A 254 12.37 23.30 -13.97
C LEU A 254 13.31 23.72 -15.10
N GLU A 255 12.77 24.46 -16.06
CA GLU A 255 13.50 25.00 -17.22
C GLU A 255 13.23 26.50 -17.34
N GLU A 256 14.07 27.23 -18.08
CA GLU A 256 13.98 28.70 -18.18
C GLU A 256 12.61 29.19 -18.64
N ASP A 257 11.96 28.44 -19.54
CA ASP A 257 10.62 28.76 -20.05
C ASP A 257 9.56 28.90 -18.95
N TYR A 258 9.73 28.24 -17.80
CA TYR A 258 8.84 28.39 -16.65
C TYR A 258 8.79 29.85 -16.11
N PHE A 259 9.87 30.61 -16.28
CA PHE A 259 10.00 31.99 -15.80
C PHE A 259 9.70 33.04 -16.86
N ASN A 260 9.61 32.64 -18.13
CA ASN A 260 9.46 33.55 -19.27
C ASN A 260 7.99 33.85 -19.64
N GLU A 261 7.02 33.18 -19.02
CA GLU A 261 5.58 33.40 -19.24
C GLU A 261 5.13 34.74 -18.62
N THR A 262 4.50 35.62 -19.39
CA THR A 262 4.12 36.97 -18.92
C THR A 262 2.68 37.05 -18.41
N GLU A 263 1.80 36.15 -18.85
CA GLU A 263 0.35 36.24 -18.58
C GLU A 263 -0.05 35.77 -17.17
N ARG A 264 0.79 34.96 -16.51
CA ARG A 264 0.48 34.33 -15.21
C ARG A 264 1.40 34.74 -14.05
N TYR A 265 2.13 35.84 -14.20
CA TYR A 265 3.00 36.43 -13.15
C TYR A 265 3.89 35.39 -12.44
N PRO A 266 4.95 34.89 -13.11
CA PRO A 266 5.81 33.83 -12.60
C PRO A 266 6.53 34.23 -11.31
N ILE A 267 6.83 33.24 -10.46
CA ILE A 267 7.63 33.46 -9.26
C ILE A 267 9.02 33.97 -9.65
N ARG A 268 9.52 34.95 -8.89
CA ARG A 268 10.90 35.41 -9.03
C ARG A 268 11.87 34.26 -8.76
N TYR A 269 12.87 34.08 -9.61
CA TYR A 269 13.87 33.02 -9.44
C TYR A 269 14.53 33.04 -8.04
N SER A 270 14.87 34.24 -7.54
CA SER A 270 15.45 34.42 -6.20
C SER A 270 14.54 33.98 -5.05
N PHE A 271 13.23 33.88 -5.28
CA PHE A 271 12.24 33.49 -4.27
C PHE A 271 11.96 31.99 -4.27
N LEU A 272 12.30 31.30 -5.36
CA LEU A 272 11.95 29.90 -5.59
C LEU A 272 12.45 28.98 -4.48
N SER A 273 13.74 29.03 -4.14
CA SER A 273 14.33 28.13 -3.14
C SER A 273 13.64 28.28 -1.77
N ARG A 274 13.34 29.52 -1.38
CA ARG A 274 12.66 29.83 -0.11
C ARG A 274 11.18 29.44 -0.14
N ALA A 275 10.50 29.66 -1.26
CA ALA A 275 9.10 29.26 -1.43
C ALA A 275 8.94 27.74 -1.37
N LEU A 276 9.90 26.97 -1.90
CA LEU A 276 9.91 25.50 -1.78
C LEU A 276 10.15 25.03 -0.35
N ASP A 277 11.00 25.72 0.43
CA ASP A 277 11.16 25.42 1.86
C ASP A 277 9.86 25.66 2.63
N ASN A 278 9.21 26.78 2.36
CA ASN A 278 7.94 27.14 2.97
C ASN A 278 6.83 26.16 2.59
N LEU A 279 6.79 25.73 1.32
CA LEU A 279 5.86 24.70 0.82
C LEU A 279 5.98 23.38 1.58
N TYR A 280 7.22 22.89 1.76
CA TYR A 280 7.47 21.64 2.48
C TYR A 280 7.14 21.77 3.98
N LYS A 281 7.45 22.91 4.60
CA LYS A 281 7.10 23.20 6.00
C LYS A 281 5.60 23.21 6.23
N ILE A 282 4.83 23.86 5.36
CA ILE A 282 3.35 23.88 5.42
C ILE A 282 2.80 22.46 5.39
N ARG A 283 3.25 21.67 4.42
CA ARG A 283 2.84 20.26 4.30
C ARG A 283 3.18 19.45 5.55
N SER A 284 4.41 19.55 6.04
CA SER A 284 4.86 18.82 7.24
C SER A 284 4.00 19.17 8.47
N SER A 285 3.69 20.47 8.64
CA SER A 285 2.90 20.97 9.76
C SER A 285 1.43 20.51 9.68
N PHE A 286 0.84 20.51 8.48
CA PHE A 286 -0.52 20.03 8.27
C PHE A 286 -0.64 18.52 8.49
N VAL A 287 0.30 17.72 7.96
CA VAL A 287 0.28 16.25 8.10
C VAL A 287 0.50 15.79 9.54
N HIS A 288 1.47 16.38 10.23
CA HIS A 288 1.91 15.89 11.53
C HIS A 288 1.17 16.54 12.71
N GLU A 289 0.66 17.75 12.53
CA GLU A 289 0.09 18.54 13.62
C GLU A 289 -1.34 19.03 13.32
N LEU A 290 -1.87 18.78 12.11
CA LEU A 290 -3.17 19.29 11.64
C LEU A 290 -3.33 20.81 11.83
N LYS A 291 -2.21 21.54 11.77
CA LYS A 291 -2.23 23.00 11.85
C LYS A 291 -2.88 23.55 10.58
N PRO A 292 -3.96 24.34 10.68
CA PRO A 292 -4.61 24.93 9.52
C PRO A 292 -3.62 25.82 8.77
N LEU A 293 -3.76 25.92 7.44
CA LEU A 293 -2.94 26.85 6.68
C LEU A 293 -3.27 28.28 7.13
N ASP A 294 -2.27 29.15 7.06
CA ASP A 294 -2.50 30.57 7.31
C ASP A 294 -3.61 31.07 6.37
N ALA A 295 -4.67 31.62 6.95
CA ALA A 295 -5.82 32.15 6.22
C ALA A 295 -5.40 33.16 5.15
N MET A 296 -4.23 33.80 5.28
CA MET A 296 -3.67 34.70 4.28
C MET A 296 -3.20 33.99 2.99
N ILE A 297 -2.68 32.77 3.07
CA ILE A 297 -2.28 31.97 1.87
C ILE A 297 -3.52 31.67 1.03
N SER A 298 -4.63 31.34 1.70
CA SER A 298 -5.88 31.12 1.01
C SER A 298 -6.41 32.42 0.37
N LYS A 299 -6.16 33.60 0.97
CA LYS A 299 -6.67 34.93 0.54
C LYS A 299 -5.68 35.63 -0.38
N ALA A 300 -5.29 34.95 -1.47
CA ALA A 300 -4.41 35.51 -2.48
C ALA A 300 -5.00 36.83 -3.03
N TYR A 301 -4.28 37.95 -2.85
CA TYR A 301 -4.66 39.24 -3.47
C TYR A 301 -4.58 39.17 -5.01
N ASN A 302 -3.70 38.31 -5.53
CA ASN A 302 -3.60 37.95 -6.94
C ASN A 302 -3.70 36.42 -7.08
N PRO A 303 -4.89 35.85 -7.34
CA PRO A 303 -5.07 34.40 -7.47
C PRO A 303 -4.53 33.81 -8.78
N ILE A 304 -4.13 34.67 -9.74
CA ILE A 304 -3.55 34.25 -11.02
C ILE A 304 -2.03 34.04 -10.87
N GLY A 305 -1.36 34.85 -10.05
CA GLY A 305 0.09 34.83 -9.91
C GLY A 305 0.64 33.63 -9.13
N ASP A 306 1.91 33.29 -9.36
CA ASP A 306 2.54 32.12 -8.73
C ASP A 306 2.77 32.25 -7.23
N CYS A 307 3.10 33.46 -6.81
CA CYS A 307 3.74 33.70 -5.52
C CYS A 307 2.97 34.77 -4.76
N LEU A 308 2.79 34.50 -3.47
CA LEU A 308 2.30 35.41 -2.47
C LEU A 308 3.48 35.76 -1.55
N VAL A 309 3.56 37.01 -1.09
CA VAL A 309 4.54 37.42 -0.09
C VAL A 309 3.80 37.79 1.17
N LEU A 310 3.97 36.99 2.23
CA LEU A 310 3.31 37.18 3.51
C LEU A 310 4.38 37.46 4.56
N PHE A 311 4.30 38.63 5.21
CA PHE A 311 5.27 39.07 6.23
C PHE A 311 6.74 38.98 5.76
N GLY A 312 7.00 39.25 4.48
CA GLY A 312 8.34 39.17 3.87
C GLY A 312 8.77 37.78 3.39
N GLU A 313 7.95 36.74 3.61
CA GLU A 313 8.23 35.36 3.20
C GLU A 313 7.45 34.97 1.93
N PRO A 314 8.09 34.34 0.93
CA PRO A 314 7.42 33.90 -0.27
C PRO A 314 6.71 32.55 -0.09
N TYR A 315 5.49 32.44 -0.62
CA TYR A 315 4.67 31.23 -0.62
C TYR A 315 4.07 31.02 -2.01
N PHE A 316 3.92 29.76 -2.43
CA PHE A 316 3.18 29.47 -3.66
C PHE A 316 1.68 29.69 -3.45
N SER A 317 1.03 30.36 -4.40
CA SER A 317 -0.42 30.32 -4.52
C SER A 317 -0.87 28.94 -5.02
N TYR A 318 -2.16 28.64 -4.94
CA TYR A 318 -2.68 27.38 -5.47
C TYR A 318 -2.50 27.29 -7.00
N SER A 319 -2.83 28.35 -7.75
CA SER A 319 -2.58 28.44 -9.20
C SER A 319 -1.10 28.29 -9.55
N GLY A 320 -0.21 28.91 -8.76
CA GLY A 320 1.22 28.80 -8.93
C GLY A 320 1.75 27.40 -8.71
N LEU A 321 1.22 26.72 -7.69
CA LEU A 321 1.56 25.34 -7.42
C LEU A 321 1.06 24.42 -8.54
N LEU A 322 -0.16 24.60 -9.05
CA LEU A 322 -0.64 23.87 -10.23
C LEU A 322 0.27 24.07 -11.45
N ARG A 323 0.71 25.31 -11.72
CA ARG A 323 1.63 25.60 -12.83
C ARG A 323 2.99 24.93 -12.62
N LEU A 324 3.54 25.02 -11.41
CA LEU A 324 4.78 24.35 -11.02
C LEU A 324 4.68 22.83 -11.24
N LEU A 325 3.61 22.21 -10.76
CA LEU A 325 3.35 20.77 -10.95
C LEU A 325 3.30 20.40 -12.42
N ARG A 326 2.56 21.18 -13.22
CA ARG A 326 2.43 20.95 -14.65
C ARG A 326 3.79 20.94 -15.35
N HIS A 327 4.61 21.97 -15.10
CA HIS A 327 5.94 22.10 -15.68
C HIS A 327 6.86 20.95 -15.27
N VAL A 328 6.91 20.66 -13.98
CA VAL A 328 7.76 19.60 -13.41
C VAL A 328 7.36 18.23 -13.96
N ILE A 329 6.07 17.91 -14.03
CA ILE A 329 5.58 16.60 -14.48
C ILE A 329 5.80 16.39 -15.98
N ILE A 330 5.56 17.41 -16.81
CA ILE A 330 5.84 17.32 -18.26
C ILE A 330 7.32 17.05 -18.49
N ASN A 331 8.20 17.78 -17.81
CA ASN A 331 9.65 17.61 -17.95
C ASN A 331 10.14 16.30 -17.34
N PHE A 332 9.55 15.85 -16.24
CA PHE A 332 9.79 14.52 -15.70
C PHE A 332 9.51 13.43 -16.74
N CYS A 333 8.37 13.51 -17.43
CA CYS A 333 8.01 12.52 -18.46
C CYS A 333 9.01 12.52 -19.61
N ARG A 334 9.40 13.70 -20.10
CA ARG A 334 10.41 13.87 -21.17
C ARG A 334 11.78 13.30 -20.78
N LYS A 335 12.24 13.56 -19.55
CA LYS A 335 13.58 13.15 -19.09
C LYS A 335 13.68 11.67 -18.73
N ASN A 336 12.56 11.00 -18.43
CA ASN A 336 12.52 9.61 -17.94
C ASN A 336 12.07 8.59 -19.00
N TYR A 337 12.31 8.91 -20.27
CA TYR A 337 12.05 8.01 -21.40
C TYR A 337 12.83 6.68 -21.27
N SER A 338 12.14 5.55 -21.45
CA SER A 338 12.72 4.20 -21.40
C SER A 338 12.35 3.39 -22.65
N GLN A 339 13.35 2.78 -23.30
CA GLN A 339 13.14 1.81 -24.40
C GLN A 339 13.22 0.36 -23.93
N LYS A 340 13.35 0.12 -22.63
CA LYS A 340 13.50 -1.25 -22.10
C LYS A 340 12.15 -1.97 -22.20
N ARG A 341 12.14 -3.14 -22.83
CA ARG A 341 11.01 -4.07 -22.74
C ARG A 341 10.91 -4.59 -21.31
N GLU A 342 9.72 -4.46 -20.73
CA GLU A 342 9.39 -4.95 -19.39
C GLU A 342 8.33 -6.05 -19.51
N SER A 343 8.46 -7.12 -18.73
CA SER A 343 7.39 -8.10 -18.57
C SER A 343 6.43 -7.62 -17.48
N VAL A 344 5.15 -7.47 -17.81
CA VAL A 344 4.13 -6.91 -16.92
C VAL A 344 2.95 -7.88 -16.82
N ASN A 345 2.65 -8.36 -15.61
CA ASN A 345 1.42 -9.09 -15.34
C ASN A 345 0.24 -8.11 -15.19
N TRP A 346 -0.29 -7.67 -16.34
CA TRP A 346 -1.33 -6.64 -16.40
C TRP A 346 -2.64 -7.06 -15.74
N VAL A 347 -2.98 -8.36 -15.74
CA VAL A 347 -4.22 -8.90 -15.14
C VAL A 347 -4.29 -8.54 -13.66
N MET A 348 -3.20 -8.74 -12.92
CA MET A 348 -3.07 -8.42 -11.50
C MET A 348 -3.10 -6.91 -11.19
N GLU A 349 -2.95 -6.05 -12.21
CA GLU A 349 -2.94 -4.60 -12.06
C GLU A 349 -4.27 -3.94 -12.41
N THR A 350 -5.22 -4.70 -12.95
CA THR A 350 -6.55 -4.19 -13.28
C THR A 350 -7.48 -4.19 -12.08
N SER A 351 -8.28 -3.14 -11.95
CA SER A 351 -9.29 -3.01 -10.88
C SER A 351 -10.41 -4.06 -10.94
N GLY A 352 -10.58 -4.74 -12.07
CA GLY A 352 -11.58 -5.79 -12.28
C GLY A 352 -11.22 -7.18 -11.77
N VAL A 353 -9.99 -7.40 -11.28
CA VAL A 353 -9.55 -8.74 -10.81
C VAL A 353 -9.54 -8.80 -9.29
N MET A 354 -10.44 -9.60 -8.74
CA MET A 354 -10.46 -9.92 -7.32
C MET A 354 -9.59 -11.15 -7.05
N VAL A 355 -8.51 -10.96 -6.29
CA VAL A 355 -7.68 -12.08 -5.80
C VAL A 355 -8.20 -12.47 -4.42
N ALA A 356 -8.84 -13.63 -4.34
CA ALA A 356 -9.27 -14.21 -3.08
C ALA A 356 -8.26 -15.28 -2.64
N GLU A 357 -7.92 -15.29 -1.36
CA GLU A 357 -7.16 -16.39 -0.78
C GLU A 357 -8.07 -17.62 -0.68
N VAL A 358 -7.71 -18.68 -1.41
CA VAL A 358 -8.46 -19.94 -1.38
C VAL A 358 -8.18 -20.64 -0.06
N SER A 359 -9.24 -21.11 0.61
CA SER A 359 -9.13 -21.86 1.87
C SER A 359 -8.13 -23.01 1.75
N ALA A 360 -7.31 -23.21 2.80
CA ALA A 360 -6.25 -24.21 2.86
C ALA A 360 -6.69 -25.62 2.44
N GLN A 361 -7.93 -26.01 2.73
CA GLN A 361 -8.50 -27.30 2.34
C GLN A 361 -8.38 -27.59 0.82
N HIS A 362 -8.32 -26.56 -0.04
CA HIS A 362 -8.26 -26.76 -1.49
C HIS A 362 -6.84 -26.87 -2.06
N TRP A 363 -5.79 -26.51 -1.30
CA TRP A 363 -4.42 -26.47 -1.84
C TRP A 363 -3.36 -27.11 -0.93
N LEU A 364 -3.62 -27.29 0.37
CA LEU A 364 -2.61 -27.73 1.33
C LEU A 364 -2.10 -29.17 1.07
N TRP A 365 -2.90 -30.00 0.40
CA TRP A 365 -2.56 -31.36 -0.04
C TRP A 365 -1.50 -31.40 -1.16
N ASN A 366 -1.23 -30.28 -1.82
CA ASN A 366 -0.30 -30.23 -2.95
C ASN A 366 1.16 -30.29 -2.48
N ALA A 367 1.76 -31.48 -2.58
CA ALA A 367 3.14 -31.72 -2.21
C ALA A 367 4.12 -30.87 -3.02
N ASP A 368 3.87 -30.56 -4.30
CA ASP A 368 4.81 -29.79 -5.14
C ASP A 368 5.05 -28.39 -4.58
N GLY A 369 4.02 -27.76 -4.00
CA GLY A 369 4.10 -26.44 -3.38
C GLY A 369 4.82 -26.41 -2.03
N PHE A 370 5.04 -27.55 -1.38
CA PHE A 370 5.63 -27.63 -0.05
C PHE A 370 7.17 -27.65 -0.08
N THR A 371 7.80 -26.84 0.77
CA THR A 371 9.25 -26.81 0.97
C THR A 371 9.58 -26.65 2.46
N ALA A 372 10.79 -26.98 2.89
CA ALA A 372 11.19 -26.80 4.29
C ALA A 372 11.02 -25.35 4.79
N LYS A 373 11.25 -24.35 3.92
CA LYS A 373 11.08 -22.93 4.24
C LYS A 373 9.62 -22.55 4.45
N SER A 374 8.68 -23.27 3.84
CA SER A 374 7.24 -22.98 3.94
C SER A 374 6.56 -23.65 5.14
N ILE A 375 7.32 -24.35 5.99
CA ILE A 375 6.81 -25.08 7.16
C ILE A 375 5.91 -24.25 8.08
N ALA A 376 6.30 -23.00 8.36
CA ALA A 376 5.54 -22.10 9.21
C ALA A 376 4.11 -21.87 8.69
N LYS A 377 3.97 -21.63 7.38
CA LYS A 377 2.67 -21.44 6.74
C LYS A 377 1.87 -22.75 6.74
N TRP A 378 2.47 -23.86 6.29
CA TRP A 378 1.75 -25.14 6.17
C TRP A 378 1.27 -25.67 7.52
N PHE A 379 2.11 -25.54 8.55
CA PHE A 379 1.75 -25.95 9.91
C PHE A 379 0.63 -25.08 10.49
N GLY A 380 0.70 -23.75 10.33
CA GLY A 380 -0.37 -22.84 10.76
C GLY A 380 -1.71 -23.15 10.09
N GLU A 381 -1.71 -23.38 8.78
CA GLU A 381 -2.92 -23.75 8.04
C GLU A 381 -3.48 -25.12 8.45
N TYR A 382 -2.62 -26.10 8.72
CA TYR A 382 -3.05 -27.39 9.23
C TYR A 382 -3.74 -27.26 10.60
N LEU A 383 -3.16 -26.47 11.51
CA LEU A 383 -3.78 -26.18 12.80
C LEU A 383 -5.14 -25.48 12.63
N ASN A 384 -5.28 -24.62 11.61
CA ASN A 384 -6.56 -23.98 11.30
C ASN A 384 -7.61 -25.01 10.84
N MET A 385 -7.23 -25.95 9.98
CA MET A 385 -8.10 -27.05 9.57
C MET A 385 -8.50 -27.94 10.77
N LEU A 386 -7.60 -28.19 11.72
CA LEU A 386 -7.90 -28.92 12.96
C LEU A 386 -8.91 -28.16 13.84
N ASN A 387 -8.76 -26.85 13.98
CA ASN A 387 -9.71 -26.02 14.72
C ASN A 387 -11.11 -26.09 14.12
N LEU A 388 -11.20 -26.12 12.79
CA LEU A 388 -12.46 -26.14 12.03
C LEU A 388 -13.03 -27.55 11.79
N ASP A 389 -12.30 -28.61 12.11
CA ASP A 389 -12.67 -30.00 11.81
C ASP A 389 -12.82 -30.28 10.29
N LYS A 390 -11.98 -29.65 9.47
CA LYS A 390 -12.01 -29.73 7.99
C LYS A 390 -10.65 -30.17 7.44
N VAL A 391 -10.06 -31.19 8.03
CA VAL A 391 -8.73 -31.69 7.63
C VAL A 391 -8.82 -32.48 6.35
N THR A 392 -7.99 -32.13 5.37
CA THR A 392 -7.77 -32.91 4.15
C THR A 392 -6.63 -33.91 4.34
N ASP A 393 -6.56 -34.91 3.45
CA ASP A 393 -5.46 -35.86 3.47
C ASP A 393 -4.14 -35.17 3.06
N LEU A 394 -3.17 -35.18 3.97
CA LEU A 394 -1.84 -34.62 3.81
C LEU A 394 -0.76 -35.72 3.78
N GLN A 395 -1.11 -36.98 3.52
CA GLN A 395 -0.13 -38.08 3.48
C GLN A 395 1.03 -37.80 2.51
N SER A 396 0.75 -37.22 1.34
CA SER A 396 1.76 -36.80 0.36
C SER A 396 2.74 -35.76 0.91
N ILE A 397 2.29 -34.89 1.83
CA ILE A 397 3.15 -33.93 2.53
C ILE A 397 4.03 -34.65 3.54
N MET A 398 3.49 -35.64 4.27
CA MET A 398 4.27 -36.43 5.23
C MET A 398 5.41 -37.19 4.54
N GLU A 399 5.12 -37.84 3.42
CA GLU A 399 6.13 -38.50 2.57
C GLU A 399 7.18 -37.49 2.08
N LYS A 400 6.76 -36.30 1.65
CA LYS A 400 7.70 -35.25 1.24
C LYS A 400 8.58 -34.78 2.41
N ILE A 401 8.04 -34.69 3.63
CA ILE A 401 8.84 -34.35 4.83
C ILE A 401 9.94 -35.40 5.02
N GLU A 402 9.63 -36.69 4.92
CA GLU A 402 10.62 -37.76 5.08
C GLU A 402 11.80 -37.63 4.10
N ILE A 403 11.50 -37.26 2.85
CA ILE A 403 12.50 -37.06 1.79
C ILE A 403 13.39 -35.83 2.07
N ILE A 404 12.81 -34.70 2.46
CA ILE A 404 13.56 -33.43 2.56
C ILE A 404 14.19 -33.18 3.94
N TYR A 405 13.78 -33.91 4.98
CA TYR A 405 14.13 -33.59 6.36
C TYR A 405 15.64 -33.54 6.61
N ASP A 406 16.36 -34.56 6.18
CA ASP A 406 17.79 -34.70 6.49
C ASP A 406 18.62 -33.59 5.79
N GLN A 407 18.20 -33.17 4.60
CA GLN A 407 18.81 -32.11 3.78
C GLN A 407 18.41 -30.69 4.20
N SER A 408 17.38 -30.56 5.04
CA SER A 408 16.84 -29.25 5.45
C SER A 408 17.76 -28.55 6.46
N LYS A 409 17.72 -27.21 6.48
CA LYS A 409 18.44 -26.41 7.49
C LYS A 409 17.90 -26.68 8.90
N LYS A 410 18.78 -26.61 9.91
CA LYS A 410 18.46 -26.85 11.33
C LYS A 410 17.25 -26.05 11.82
N GLU A 411 17.10 -24.80 11.37
CA GLU A 411 16.01 -23.90 11.73
C GLU A 411 14.60 -24.41 11.34
N TYR A 412 14.48 -25.28 10.33
CA TYR A 412 13.18 -25.83 9.90
C TYR A 412 12.89 -27.21 10.49
N LYS A 413 13.93 -27.92 10.96
CA LYS A 413 13.81 -29.33 11.37
C LYS A 413 12.83 -29.55 12.52
N ASN A 414 12.78 -28.64 13.49
CA ASN A 414 11.86 -28.79 14.63
C ASN A 414 10.40 -28.62 14.18
N GLY A 415 10.11 -27.61 13.35
CA GLY A 415 8.76 -27.42 12.79
C GLY A 415 8.33 -28.59 11.91
N LEU A 416 9.22 -29.10 11.06
CA LEU A 416 8.96 -30.26 10.19
C LEU A 416 8.61 -31.50 11.02
N LEU A 417 9.38 -31.78 12.07
CA LEU A 417 9.16 -32.95 12.92
C LEU A 417 7.87 -32.83 13.75
N ASN A 418 7.59 -31.66 14.34
CA ASN A 418 6.34 -31.44 15.07
C ASN A 418 5.11 -31.55 14.16
N PHE A 419 5.17 -30.99 12.95
CA PHE A 419 4.09 -31.13 11.97
C PHE A 419 3.86 -32.60 11.60
N TYR A 420 4.94 -33.32 11.29
CA TYR A 420 4.90 -34.74 10.95
C TYR A 420 4.32 -35.60 12.09
N CYS A 421 4.79 -35.38 13.33
CA CYS A 421 4.31 -36.11 14.50
C CYS A 421 2.83 -35.80 14.80
N LEU A 422 2.44 -34.52 14.78
CA LEU A 422 1.06 -34.11 15.09
C LEU A 422 0.06 -34.73 14.11
N TYR A 423 0.35 -34.67 12.80
CA TYR A 423 -0.51 -35.25 11.78
C TYR A 423 -0.64 -36.76 11.96
N ASN A 424 0.49 -37.48 12.08
CA ASN A 424 0.46 -38.93 12.16
C ASN A 424 -0.15 -39.46 13.46
N ILE A 425 0.02 -38.78 14.60
CA ILE A 425 -0.63 -39.16 15.86
C ILE A 425 -2.15 -39.02 15.77
N ILE A 426 -2.64 -37.95 15.15
CA ILE A 426 -4.09 -37.69 15.04
C ILE A 426 -4.75 -38.58 13.98
N HIS A 427 -4.11 -38.77 12.82
CA HIS A 427 -4.75 -39.38 11.65
C HIS A 427 -4.23 -40.77 11.26
N ASN A 428 -3.00 -41.13 11.64
CA ASN A 428 -2.33 -42.38 11.26
C ASN A 428 -1.89 -43.21 12.48
N ARG A 429 -2.59 -43.09 13.62
CA ARG A 429 -2.21 -43.75 14.88
C ARG A 429 -2.01 -45.26 14.75
N ASP A 430 -2.78 -45.90 13.87
CA ASP A 430 -2.78 -47.35 13.66
C ASP A 430 -1.65 -47.86 12.73
N LYS A 431 -0.91 -46.95 12.07
CA LYS A 431 0.24 -47.30 11.21
C LYS A 431 1.53 -47.19 12.01
N SER A 432 2.39 -48.20 11.99
CA SER A 432 3.65 -48.21 12.76
C SER A 432 4.84 -47.62 12.00
N GLU A 433 4.75 -47.45 10.69
CA GLU A 433 5.87 -47.08 9.80
C GLU A 433 6.46 -45.69 10.13
N TRP A 434 5.60 -44.72 10.44
CA TRP A 434 6.01 -43.35 10.75
C TRP A 434 6.73 -43.24 12.12
N LEU A 435 6.52 -44.20 13.02
CA LEU A 435 7.17 -44.21 14.34
C LEU A 435 8.67 -44.41 14.23
N GLU A 436 9.15 -45.21 13.28
CA GLU A 436 10.57 -45.42 13.08
C GLU A 436 11.26 -44.11 12.65
N PHE A 437 10.64 -43.39 11.71
CA PHE A 437 11.12 -42.08 11.25
C PHE A 437 11.20 -41.07 12.40
N ALA A 438 10.12 -40.98 13.20
CA ALA A 438 10.01 -40.05 14.32
C ALA A 438 10.97 -40.40 15.48
N ASN A 439 11.03 -41.67 15.89
CA ASN A 439 11.86 -42.11 17.01
C ASN A 439 13.36 -41.88 16.75
N LYS A 440 13.82 -42.16 15.52
CA LYS A 440 15.21 -41.92 15.10
C LYS A 440 15.64 -40.46 15.26
N ARG A 441 14.68 -39.52 15.20
CA ARG A 441 14.92 -38.06 15.17
C ARG A 441 14.36 -37.34 16.41
N SER A 442 13.82 -38.07 17.36
CA SER A 442 13.19 -37.57 18.60
C SER A 442 14.11 -36.68 19.44
N SER A 443 15.43 -36.92 19.42
CA SER A 443 16.43 -36.13 20.14
C SER A 443 16.57 -34.68 19.64
N ILE A 444 16.01 -34.36 18.46
CA ILE A 444 16.02 -33.01 17.87
C ILE A 444 14.81 -32.19 18.34
N LEU A 445 13.79 -32.82 18.92
CA LEU A 445 12.61 -32.12 19.43
C LEU A 445 13.00 -31.21 20.59
N VAL A 446 12.74 -29.91 20.41
CA VAL A 446 12.88 -28.89 21.45
C VAL A 446 11.49 -28.39 21.81
N GLU A 447 11.27 -28.12 23.09
CA GLU A 447 10.06 -27.47 23.61
C GLU A 447 10.03 -25.99 23.18
N ASP A 448 9.72 -25.75 21.90
CA ASP A 448 9.49 -24.44 21.32
C ASP A 448 8.00 -24.23 21.01
N ILE A 449 7.70 -23.16 20.27
CA ILE A 449 6.32 -22.81 19.92
C ILE A 449 5.60 -23.90 19.09
N TYR A 450 6.32 -24.69 18.27
CA TYR A 450 5.72 -25.80 17.54
C TYR A 450 5.30 -26.91 18.50
N TRP A 451 6.15 -27.22 19.48
CA TRP A 451 5.80 -28.20 20.50
C TRP A 451 4.63 -27.73 21.36
N TYR A 452 4.68 -26.50 21.87
CA TYR A 452 3.62 -25.94 22.72
C TYR A 452 2.28 -25.78 21.99
N SER A 453 2.29 -25.61 20.67
CA SER A 453 1.06 -25.59 19.86
C SER A 453 0.51 -26.98 19.59
N CYS A 454 1.33 -28.03 19.52
CA CYS A 454 0.87 -29.42 19.40
C CYS A 454 0.25 -29.94 20.71
N SER A 455 0.85 -29.61 21.85
CA SER A 455 0.55 -30.22 23.16
C SER A 455 -0.91 -30.11 23.61
N PRO A 456 -1.62 -28.97 23.46
CA PRO A 456 -3.04 -28.88 23.80
C PRO A 456 -3.94 -29.86 23.05
N TYR A 457 -3.66 -30.12 21.77
CA TYR A 457 -4.44 -31.07 20.95
C TYR A 457 -4.19 -32.53 21.34
N LEU A 458 -2.94 -32.86 21.71
CA LEU A 458 -2.55 -34.23 22.01
C LEU A 458 -2.85 -34.63 23.45
N TYR A 459 -2.63 -33.73 24.40
CA TYR A 459 -2.59 -34.06 25.83
C TYR A 459 -3.50 -33.18 26.69
N SER A 460 -4.08 -32.11 26.13
CA SER A 460 -4.77 -31.07 26.92
C SER A 460 -3.92 -30.55 28.10
N SER A 461 -2.60 -30.64 27.98
CA SER A 461 -1.60 -30.21 28.95
C SER A 461 -0.30 -29.88 28.24
N PHE A 462 0.61 -29.19 28.91
CA PHE A 462 2.00 -29.05 28.46
C PHE A 462 2.88 -30.18 29.00
N THR A 463 2.37 -31.40 29.06
CA THR A 463 3.16 -32.58 29.39
C THR A 463 2.83 -33.68 28.41
N ASN A 464 3.65 -34.73 28.34
CA ASN A 464 3.35 -35.90 27.52
C ASN A 464 2.31 -36.83 28.16
N VAL A 465 1.65 -36.40 29.23
CA VAL A 465 0.62 -37.14 29.95
C VAL A 465 -0.72 -36.41 29.80
N PRO A 466 -1.77 -37.08 29.27
CA PRO A 466 -3.08 -36.47 29.13
C PRO A 466 -3.61 -35.90 30.45
N ASN A 467 -4.09 -34.66 30.43
CA ASN A 467 -4.68 -33.96 31.56
C ASN A 467 -3.77 -33.80 32.80
N ALA A 468 -2.46 -34.01 32.70
CA ALA A 468 -1.54 -33.78 33.81
C ALA A 468 -1.31 -32.29 34.06
N VAL A 469 -0.83 -31.97 35.26
CA VAL A 469 -0.53 -30.59 35.68
C VAL A 469 0.91 -30.27 35.31
N ALA A 470 1.10 -29.23 34.48
CA ALA A 470 2.43 -28.70 34.20
C ALA A 470 2.97 -28.01 35.46
N ASP A 471 4.25 -28.26 35.78
CA ASP A 471 4.89 -27.61 36.92
C ASP A 471 5.19 -26.12 36.63
N THR A 472 5.58 -25.40 37.67
CA THR A 472 5.86 -23.96 37.58
C THR A 472 7.02 -23.65 36.62
N LYS A 473 8.00 -24.55 36.48
CA LYS A 473 9.12 -24.36 35.57
C LYS A 473 8.64 -24.39 34.12
N LYS A 474 7.89 -25.44 33.76
CA LYS A 474 7.36 -25.63 32.41
C LYS A 474 6.40 -24.53 31.99
N LEU A 475 5.62 -23.98 32.93
CA LEU A 475 4.77 -22.82 32.67
C LEU A 475 5.59 -21.54 32.43
N LYS A 476 6.70 -21.33 33.14
CA LYS A 476 7.61 -20.21 32.88
C LYS A 476 8.29 -20.33 31.51
N ASP A 477 8.72 -21.54 31.15
CA ASP A 477 9.33 -21.82 29.84
C ASP A 477 8.32 -21.55 28.71
N PHE A 478 7.06 -21.99 28.88
CA PHE A 478 5.96 -21.66 27.97
C PHE A 478 5.76 -20.14 27.84
N LEU A 479 5.65 -19.41 28.95
CA LEU A 479 5.42 -17.96 28.91
C LEU A 479 6.55 -17.22 28.19
N SER A 480 7.80 -17.60 28.45
CA SER A 480 8.96 -17.03 27.76
C SER A 480 8.90 -17.30 26.26
N CYS A 481 8.57 -18.54 25.87
CA CYS A 481 8.44 -18.94 24.47
C CYS A 481 7.27 -18.21 23.78
N PHE A 482 6.12 -18.10 24.46
CA PHE A 482 4.93 -17.45 23.94
C PHE A 482 5.13 -15.93 23.78
N ASP A 483 5.79 -15.27 24.75
CA ASP A 483 6.08 -13.83 24.65
C ASP A 483 7.12 -13.53 23.55
N GLU A 484 8.09 -14.42 23.31
CA GLU A 484 8.99 -14.31 22.16
C GLU A 484 8.24 -14.51 20.84
N TYR A 485 7.36 -15.50 20.78
CA TYR A 485 6.49 -15.73 19.63
C TYR A 485 5.62 -14.49 19.34
N ASP A 486 4.91 -13.95 20.33
CA ASP A 486 3.97 -12.85 20.17
C ASP A 486 4.65 -11.57 19.63
N LYS A 487 5.87 -11.28 20.10
CA LYS A 487 6.70 -10.16 19.59
C LYS A 487 7.14 -10.34 18.14
N ASN A 488 7.17 -11.57 17.64
CA ASN A 488 7.79 -11.92 16.35
C ASN A 488 6.80 -12.51 15.32
N LYS A 489 5.56 -12.83 15.69
CA LYS A 489 4.60 -13.58 14.85
C LYS A 489 4.26 -12.92 13.51
N PHE A 490 4.37 -11.60 13.42
CA PHE A 490 4.14 -10.84 12.18
C PHE A 490 5.40 -10.58 11.34
N LYS A 491 6.57 -11.09 11.73
CA LYS A 491 7.79 -10.98 10.91
C LYS A 491 7.73 -11.93 9.70
N PRO A 492 8.35 -11.57 8.55
CA PRO A 492 8.35 -12.43 7.37
C PRO A 492 8.87 -13.84 7.64
N ASN A 493 8.17 -14.86 7.12
CA ASN A 493 8.50 -16.28 7.26
C ASN A 493 8.50 -16.82 8.71
N ARG A 494 7.87 -16.14 9.66
CA ARG A 494 7.62 -16.67 11.00
C ARG A 494 6.28 -17.40 11.07
N LEU A 495 6.16 -18.31 12.03
CA LEU A 495 4.90 -18.97 12.34
C LEU A 495 3.93 -17.92 12.87
N ASN A 496 2.72 -17.92 12.32
CA ASN A 496 1.58 -17.19 12.84
C ASN A 496 0.48 -18.23 13.09
N LEU A 497 0.20 -18.48 14.36
CA LEU A 497 -0.76 -19.50 14.79
C LEU A 497 -2.19 -18.99 14.55
N PRO A 498 -3.14 -19.88 14.21
CA PRO A 498 -4.54 -19.53 14.20
C PRO A 498 -5.00 -19.03 15.58
N ALA A 499 -5.90 -18.04 15.62
CA ALA A 499 -6.38 -17.46 16.87
C ALA A 499 -6.88 -18.51 17.86
N MET A 500 -7.65 -19.50 17.39
CA MET A 500 -8.15 -20.58 18.25
C MET A 500 -7.03 -21.45 18.83
N THR A 501 -5.91 -21.61 18.11
CA THR A 501 -4.74 -22.32 18.62
C THR A 501 -4.03 -21.53 19.72
N GLU A 502 -3.87 -20.22 19.57
CA GLU A 502 -3.35 -19.37 20.64
C GLU A 502 -4.26 -19.44 21.88
N VAL A 503 -5.57 -19.41 21.69
CA VAL A 503 -6.58 -19.50 22.75
C VAL A 503 -6.49 -20.81 23.52
N ILE A 504 -6.40 -21.96 22.85
CA ILE A 504 -6.27 -23.25 23.56
C ILE A 504 -4.93 -23.36 24.29
N MET A 505 -3.84 -22.79 23.77
CA MET A 505 -2.55 -22.76 24.46
C MET A 505 -2.64 -21.91 25.74
N LEU A 506 -3.22 -20.72 25.64
CA LEU A 506 -3.43 -19.83 26.79
C LEU A 506 -4.42 -20.42 27.81
N ALA A 507 -5.50 -21.06 27.36
CA ALA A 507 -6.44 -21.76 28.24
C ALA A 507 -5.80 -22.98 28.91
N CYS A 508 -4.93 -23.72 28.21
CA CYS A 508 -4.13 -24.81 28.77
C CYS A 508 -3.17 -24.30 29.86
N ALA A 509 -2.51 -23.17 29.63
CA ALA A 509 -1.69 -22.49 30.63
C ALA A 509 -2.53 -22.05 31.84
N ALA A 510 -3.68 -21.40 31.59
CA ALA A 510 -4.60 -20.94 32.61
C ALA A 510 -5.05 -22.10 33.51
N ASN A 511 -5.52 -23.21 32.92
CA ASN A 511 -5.92 -24.40 33.65
C ASN A 511 -4.81 -24.97 34.51
N SER A 512 -3.57 -24.95 34.02
CA SER A 512 -2.40 -25.41 34.79
C SER A 512 -2.14 -24.50 35.99
N PHE A 513 -2.16 -23.17 35.81
CA PHE A 513 -2.04 -22.19 36.90
C PHE A 513 -3.16 -22.33 37.94
N PHE A 514 -4.39 -22.57 37.50
CA PHE A 514 -5.53 -22.81 38.39
C PHE A 514 -5.30 -24.03 39.28
N ARG A 515 -4.82 -25.14 38.70
CA ARG A 515 -4.60 -26.39 39.44
C ARG A 515 -3.45 -26.32 40.45
N ILE A 516 -2.44 -25.46 40.23
CA ILE A 516 -1.36 -25.22 41.19
C ILE A 516 -1.66 -24.06 42.16
N GLY A 517 -2.87 -23.48 42.13
CA GLY A 517 -3.31 -22.43 43.05
C GLY A 517 -2.84 -21.01 42.71
N MET A 518 -2.30 -20.77 41.53
CA MET A 518 -1.85 -19.45 41.06
C MET A 518 -2.97 -18.69 40.34
N TYR A 519 -3.97 -18.24 41.13
CA TYR A 519 -5.20 -17.67 40.58
C TYR A 519 -5.02 -16.35 39.80
N GLN A 520 -4.03 -15.53 40.16
CA GLN A 520 -3.75 -14.29 39.41
C GLN A 520 -3.27 -14.60 37.98
N ASP A 521 -2.38 -15.58 37.83
CA ASP A 521 -1.88 -16.03 36.53
C ASP A 521 -2.96 -16.76 35.71
N TYR A 522 -3.86 -17.50 36.38
CA TYR A 522 -5.06 -18.07 35.74
C TYR A 522 -5.90 -16.98 35.09
N ILE A 523 -6.24 -15.91 35.84
CA ILE A 523 -7.04 -14.79 35.33
C ILE A 523 -6.27 -14.06 34.22
N LEU A 524 -4.96 -13.85 34.37
CA LEU A 524 -4.13 -13.19 33.36
C LEU A 524 -4.14 -13.94 32.03
N MET A 525 -3.91 -15.26 32.06
CA MET A 525 -3.91 -16.10 30.85
C MET A 525 -5.29 -16.19 30.24
N GLY A 526 -6.34 -16.34 31.05
CA GLY A 526 -7.73 -16.31 30.58
C GLY A 526 -8.10 -15.00 29.89
N ASN A 527 -7.69 -13.87 30.46
CA ASN A 527 -7.92 -12.55 29.85
C ASN A 527 -7.12 -12.36 28.55
N LYS A 528 -5.89 -12.90 28.46
CA LYS A 528 -5.15 -12.94 27.18
C LYS A 528 -5.94 -13.75 26.14
N ALA A 529 -6.43 -14.93 26.50
CA ALA A 529 -7.23 -15.77 25.59
C ALA A 529 -8.51 -15.06 25.11
N LEU A 530 -9.20 -14.32 26.00
CA LEU A 530 -10.37 -13.51 25.63
C LEU A 530 -10.06 -12.44 24.59
N ARG A 531 -8.87 -11.82 24.65
CA ARG A 531 -8.46 -10.79 23.68
C ARG A 531 -8.22 -11.38 22.30
N GLU A 532 -7.59 -12.56 22.23
CA GLU A 532 -7.33 -13.24 20.95
C GLU A 532 -8.61 -13.73 20.25
N ILE A 533 -9.69 -13.98 21.01
CA ILE A 533 -10.95 -14.54 20.49
C ILE A 533 -12.13 -13.57 20.52
N ALA A 534 -11.86 -12.27 20.68
CA ALA A 534 -12.88 -11.23 20.89
C ALA A 534 -13.97 -11.18 19.80
N SER A 535 -13.66 -11.60 18.57
CA SER A 535 -14.62 -11.65 17.46
C SER A 535 -15.53 -12.88 17.48
N VAL A 536 -15.17 -13.97 18.17
CA VAL A 536 -15.93 -15.23 18.22
C VAL A 536 -16.71 -15.30 19.53
N LYS A 537 -17.87 -14.62 19.53
CA LYS A 537 -18.71 -14.38 20.71
C LYS A 537 -18.99 -15.63 21.56
N ASN A 538 -19.29 -16.78 20.96
CA ASN A 538 -19.62 -17.99 21.70
C ASN A 538 -18.45 -18.49 22.57
N VAL A 539 -17.24 -18.48 22.01
CA VAL A 539 -16.03 -18.91 22.73
C VAL A 539 -15.65 -17.85 23.77
N PHE A 540 -15.77 -16.57 23.40
CA PHE A 540 -15.53 -15.46 24.31
C PHE A 540 -16.44 -15.52 25.55
N ASP A 541 -17.75 -15.66 25.35
CA ASP A 541 -18.73 -15.70 26.44
C ASP A 541 -18.50 -16.92 27.35
N TYR A 542 -18.16 -18.08 26.76
CA TYR A 542 -17.81 -19.29 27.50
C TYR A 542 -16.57 -19.11 28.39
N ILE A 543 -15.46 -18.61 27.83
CA ILE A 543 -14.23 -18.39 28.61
C ILE A 543 -14.49 -17.37 29.72
N LYS A 544 -15.21 -16.29 29.41
CA LYS A 544 -15.56 -15.24 30.38
C LYS A 544 -16.36 -15.79 31.56
N GLU A 545 -17.36 -16.63 31.27
CA GLU A 545 -18.16 -17.30 32.31
C GLU A 545 -17.29 -18.19 33.21
N ARG A 546 -16.40 -19.00 32.62
CA ARG A 546 -15.47 -19.86 33.38
C ARG A 546 -14.51 -19.07 34.26
N LEU A 547 -14.03 -17.92 33.78
CA LEU A 547 -13.20 -17.01 34.58
C LEU A 547 -14.00 -16.40 35.74
N SER A 548 -15.22 -15.91 35.49
CA SER A 548 -16.07 -15.33 36.55
C SER A 548 -16.46 -16.34 37.62
N ASN A 549 -16.64 -17.60 37.25
CA ASN A 549 -17.02 -18.67 38.16
C ASN A 549 -15.82 -19.41 38.78
N SER A 550 -14.57 -19.02 38.47
CA SER A 550 -13.35 -19.72 38.90
C SER A 550 -13.37 -21.22 38.57
N GLN A 551 -13.70 -21.56 37.32
CA GLN A 551 -13.79 -22.94 36.83
C GLN A 551 -12.79 -23.22 35.72
N LEU A 552 -12.33 -24.46 35.59
CA LEU A 552 -11.47 -24.87 34.48
C LEU A 552 -12.14 -24.60 33.11
N ILE A 553 -11.36 -24.08 32.17
CA ILE A 553 -11.77 -23.82 30.79
C ILE A 553 -11.63 -25.14 30.02
N GLN A 554 -12.73 -25.75 29.59
CA GLN A 554 -12.68 -27.01 28.84
C GLN A 554 -12.28 -26.73 27.38
N LEU A 555 -11.16 -27.30 26.93
CA LEU A 555 -10.57 -26.99 25.62
C LEU A 555 -11.40 -27.56 24.46
N ASP A 556 -11.99 -28.75 24.65
CA ASP A 556 -12.90 -29.41 23.72
C ASP A 556 -14.18 -28.59 23.51
N GLU A 557 -14.73 -28.01 24.59
CA GLU A 557 -15.90 -27.14 24.52
C GLU A 557 -15.58 -25.85 23.76
N CYS A 558 -14.40 -25.26 24.00
CA CYS A 558 -13.93 -24.10 23.22
C CYS A 558 -13.87 -24.42 21.72
N LEU A 559 -13.26 -25.56 21.32
CA LEU A 559 -13.19 -26.00 19.93
C LEU A 559 -14.58 -26.27 19.34
N ARG A 560 -15.47 -26.91 20.09
CA ARG A 560 -16.85 -27.18 19.67
C ARG A 560 -17.64 -25.89 19.42
N LEU A 561 -17.51 -24.90 20.31
CA LEU A 561 -18.15 -23.60 20.16
C LEU A 561 -17.57 -22.80 18.99
N TYR A 562 -16.26 -22.94 18.74
CA TYR A 562 -15.59 -22.37 17.59
C TYR A 562 -16.12 -22.94 16.27
N ARG A 563 -16.35 -24.27 16.20
CA ARG A 563 -16.87 -24.97 15.00
C ARG A 563 -18.33 -24.67 14.65
N LYS A 564 -19.16 -24.26 15.62
CA LYS A 564 -20.61 -24.05 15.45
C LYS A 564 -21.00 -22.89 14.53
N LYS A 565 -20.09 -21.94 14.32
CA LYS A 565 -20.10 -21.09 13.14
C LYS A 565 -18.87 -21.52 12.36
N GLY A 566 -19.00 -21.82 11.06
CA GLY A 566 -17.79 -21.85 10.23
C GLY A 566 -17.05 -20.54 10.47
N GLY A 567 -15.84 -20.64 11.04
CA GLY A 567 -15.10 -19.54 11.68
C GLY A 567 -15.01 -18.26 10.87
#